data_AF-A0A4Y6R4V5-F1
#
_entry.id   AF-A0A4Y6R4V5-F1
#
_cell.length_a   1.000
_cell.length_b   1.000
_cell.length_c   1.000
_cell.angle_alpha   90.00
_cell.angle_beta   90.00
_cell.angle_gamma   90.00
#
_symmetry.space_group_name_H-M   'P 1'
#
loop_
_entity.id
_entity.type
_entity.pdbx_description
1 polymer ?
#
loop_
_entity_poly.entity_id
_entity_poly.type
_entity_poly.pdbx_seq_one_letter_code
_entity_poly.pdbx_strand_id
1 'polypeptide(L)'
;MGQLIYSGIMSLDGYVADRNGNFSWSEPDEEVHTFVNDLERDVGTYLFGRRMYQVMAAWETFDTPDQPDYIRDFARIWQEADKVVYSTTLTAASTAKTRIERTFVPDAVRDLRNATDAHISISGPTLAAAALRAGLVEECRVFLNPVAVGGGLRFLPDGQGLRLELLEEHTFGNGVVYLRYRTQA
;
A
#
# COMPACT_ATOMS: atom_id res chain seq x y z
N MET A 1 18.92 5.35 3.89
CA MET A 1 18.45 4.74 2.64
C MET A 1 17.05 4.21 2.87
N GLY A 2 16.10 4.65 2.05
CA GLY A 2 14.72 4.20 2.10
C GLY A 2 14.59 2.69 1.91
N GLN A 3 13.46 2.15 2.37
CA GLN A 3 13.06 0.75 2.16
C GLN A 3 11.86 0.72 1.22
N LEU A 4 11.73 -0.36 0.45
CA LEU A 4 10.53 -0.67 -0.30
C LEU A 4 9.60 -1.53 0.56
N ILE A 5 8.46 -0.95 0.92
CA ILE A 5 7.50 -1.53 1.86
C ILE A 5 6.25 -1.92 1.08
N TYR A 6 5.87 -3.20 1.14
CA TYR A 6 4.57 -3.64 0.68
C TYR A 6 3.54 -3.48 1.80
N SER A 7 2.65 -2.51 1.67
CA SER A 7 1.61 -2.22 2.66
C SER A 7 0.21 -2.47 2.10
N GLY A 8 -0.68 -3.04 2.91
CA GLY A 8 -2.09 -3.15 2.57
C GLY A 8 -2.97 -3.87 3.59
N ILE A 9 -4.27 -3.82 3.31
CA ILE A 9 -5.34 -4.53 4.02
C ILE A 9 -5.46 -5.98 3.53
N MET A 10 -5.87 -6.88 4.42
CA MET A 10 -6.08 -8.30 4.09
C MET A 10 -7.19 -8.89 4.95
N SER A 11 -8.06 -9.72 4.35
CA SER A 11 -9.00 -10.58 5.09
C SER A 11 -8.26 -11.72 5.80
N LEU A 12 -8.90 -12.36 6.79
CA LEU A 12 -8.35 -13.50 7.52
C LEU A 12 -7.91 -14.66 6.59
N ASP A 13 -8.64 -14.86 5.49
CA ASP A 13 -8.37 -15.88 4.48
C ASP A 13 -7.45 -15.42 3.33
N GLY A 14 -6.84 -14.23 3.44
CA GLY A 14 -5.69 -13.82 2.64
C GLY A 14 -5.99 -12.96 1.40
N TYR A 15 -7.13 -12.27 1.35
CA TYR A 15 -7.58 -11.50 0.18
C TYR A 15 -7.63 -9.99 0.47
N VAL A 16 -7.26 -9.17 -0.53
CA VAL A 16 -7.36 -7.69 -0.47
C VAL A 16 -8.68 -7.17 -1.03
N ALA A 17 -9.36 -8.01 -1.80
CA ALA A 17 -10.69 -7.75 -2.36
C ALA A 17 -11.37 -9.08 -2.63
N ASP A 18 -12.69 -9.13 -2.51
CA ASP A 18 -13.47 -10.33 -2.77
C ASP A 18 -13.55 -10.67 -4.28
N ARG A 19 -14.30 -11.71 -4.65
CA ARG A 19 -14.50 -12.13 -6.06
C ARG A 19 -15.11 -11.04 -6.95
N ASN A 20 -15.83 -10.09 -6.37
CA ASN A 20 -16.45 -8.96 -7.08
C ASN A 20 -15.53 -7.72 -7.08
N GLY A 21 -14.37 -7.80 -6.44
CA GLY A 21 -13.45 -6.68 -6.27
C GLY A 21 -13.89 -5.70 -5.18
N ASN A 22 -14.78 -6.11 -4.27
CA ASN A 22 -15.21 -5.33 -3.11
C ASN A 22 -14.19 -5.47 -1.96
N PHE A 23 -13.90 -4.33 -1.33
CA PHE A 23 -13.03 -4.21 -0.16
C PHE A 23 -13.69 -3.37 0.96
N SER A 24 -14.98 -3.04 0.87
CA SER A 24 -15.68 -2.20 1.88
C SER A 24 -15.69 -2.78 3.29
N TRP A 25 -15.43 -4.09 3.44
CA TRP A 25 -15.27 -4.78 4.72
C TRP A 25 -14.00 -4.39 5.49
N SER A 26 -13.13 -3.57 4.90
CA SER A 26 -11.83 -3.16 5.44
C SER A 26 -11.72 -1.69 5.81
N GLU A 27 -12.86 -0.98 5.83
CA GLU A 27 -12.89 0.44 6.17
C GLU A 27 -12.31 0.65 7.59
N PRO A 28 -11.21 1.41 7.74
CA PRO A 28 -10.59 1.62 9.04
C PRO A 28 -11.42 2.58 9.88
N ASP A 29 -11.48 2.33 11.18
CA ASP A 29 -11.93 3.35 12.13
C ASP A 29 -10.82 4.38 12.42
N GLU A 30 -11.11 5.36 13.28
CA GLU A 30 -10.17 6.41 13.65
C GLU A 30 -8.84 5.87 14.21
N GLU A 31 -8.87 4.81 15.03
CA GLU A 31 -7.68 4.24 15.65
C GLU A 31 -6.75 3.64 14.59
N VAL A 32 -7.29 2.78 13.73
CA VAL A 32 -6.53 2.16 12.63
C VAL A 32 -6.06 3.21 11.64
N HIS A 33 -6.90 4.18 11.29
CA HIS A 33 -6.55 5.20 10.32
C HIS A 33 -5.45 6.13 10.84
N THR A 34 -5.50 6.52 12.11
CA THR A 34 -4.44 7.34 12.72
C THR A 34 -3.10 6.59 12.72
N PHE A 35 -3.12 5.30 13.06
CA PHE A 35 -1.92 4.46 12.99
C PHE A 35 -1.36 4.35 11.57
N VAL A 36 -2.23 4.22 10.54
CA VAL A 36 -1.81 4.26 9.14
C VAL A 36 -1.14 5.60 8.81
N ASN A 37 -1.70 6.73 9.24
CA ASN A 37 -1.11 8.05 8.97
C ASN A 37 0.32 8.15 9.53
N ASP A 38 0.54 7.64 10.74
CA ASP A 38 1.86 7.69 11.37
C ASP A 38 2.89 6.83 10.60
N LEU A 39 2.50 5.66 10.10
CA LEU A 39 3.36 4.84 9.26
C LEU A 39 3.65 5.45 7.88
N GLU A 40 2.67 6.14 7.32
CA GLU A 40 2.74 6.72 5.97
C GLU A 40 3.50 8.06 5.94
N ARG A 41 3.68 8.71 7.10
CA ARG A 41 4.41 9.99 7.19
C ARG A 41 5.88 9.89 6.77
N ASP A 42 6.49 8.73 6.96
CA ASP A 42 7.89 8.47 6.55
C ASP A 42 8.01 7.99 5.09
N VAL A 43 6.88 7.88 4.36
CA VAL A 43 6.84 7.47 2.95
C VAL A 43 6.95 8.71 2.06
N GLY A 44 8.03 8.80 1.29
CA GLY A 44 8.24 9.88 0.33
C GLY A 44 7.65 9.59 -1.05
N THR A 45 7.45 8.32 -1.42
CA THR A 45 6.95 7.95 -2.75
C THR A 45 6.05 6.72 -2.71
N TYR A 46 4.94 6.78 -3.43
CA TYR A 46 4.03 5.66 -3.63
C TYR A 46 4.17 5.03 -5.02
N LEU A 47 4.22 3.70 -5.07
CA LEU A 47 4.19 2.91 -6.30
C LEU A 47 2.82 2.20 -6.42
N PHE A 48 2.10 2.52 -7.49
CA PHE A 48 0.78 1.94 -7.75
C PHE A 48 0.63 1.33 -9.13
N GLY A 49 -0.16 0.26 -9.21
CA GLY A 49 -0.83 -0.11 -10.46
C GLY A 49 -2.03 0.80 -10.72
N ARG A 50 -2.47 0.89 -11.98
CA ARG A 50 -3.60 1.75 -12.42
C ARG A 50 -4.82 1.72 -11.49
N ARG A 51 -5.33 0.53 -11.15
CA ARG A 51 -6.58 0.40 -10.37
C ARG A 51 -6.43 0.95 -8.95
N MET A 52 -5.31 0.67 -8.30
CA MET A 52 -5.04 1.18 -6.96
C MET A 52 -4.87 2.70 -6.98
N TYR A 53 -4.13 3.22 -7.96
CA TYR A 53 -3.99 4.67 -8.16
C TYR A 53 -5.35 5.36 -8.32
N GLN A 54 -6.26 4.81 -9.11
CA GLN A 54 -7.59 5.41 -9.32
C GLN A 54 -8.45 5.44 -8.05
N VAL A 55 -8.32 4.43 -7.18
CA VAL A 55 -8.99 4.42 -5.87
C VAL A 55 -8.39 5.51 -4.98
N MET A 56 -7.06 5.55 -4.88
CA MET A 56 -6.36 6.49 -4.01
C MET A 56 -6.41 7.94 -4.50
N ALA A 57 -6.63 8.17 -5.80
CA ALA A 57 -6.76 9.51 -6.37
C ALA A 57 -7.91 10.32 -5.77
N ALA A 58 -8.89 9.68 -5.12
CA ALA A 58 -9.95 10.37 -4.39
C ALA A 58 -9.40 11.30 -3.29
N TRP A 59 -8.25 10.98 -2.70
CA TRP A 59 -7.59 11.78 -1.67
C TRP A 59 -7.00 13.10 -2.18
N GLU A 60 -6.83 13.25 -3.49
CA GLU A 60 -6.36 14.51 -4.08
C GLU A 60 -7.40 15.61 -3.93
N THR A 61 -8.67 15.26 -4.16
CA THR A 61 -9.80 16.19 -4.25
C THR A 61 -10.78 16.03 -3.11
N PHE A 62 -10.41 15.28 -2.07
CA PHE A 62 -11.31 15.03 -0.94
C PHE A 62 -11.61 16.35 -0.22
N ASP A 63 -12.90 16.64 -0.02
CA ASP A 63 -13.31 17.86 0.67
C ASP A 63 -13.04 17.68 2.17
N THR A 64 -12.06 18.41 2.68
CA THR A 64 -11.48 18.23 4.01
C THR A 64 -11.90 19.23 5.10
N PRO A 65 -12.39 20.47 4.86
CA PRO A 65 -12.64 21.45 5.93
C PRO A 65 -13.52 20.95 7.08
N ASP A 66 -14.54 20.16 6.79
CA ASP A 66 -15.50 19.63 7.79
C ASP A 66 -15.24 18.15 8.16
N GLN A 67 -14.12 17.57 7.73
CA GLN A 67 -13.77 16.17 8.01
C GLN A 67 -13.04 16.02 9.35
N PRO A 68 -13.06 14.85 10.00
CA PRO A 68 -12.23 14.56 11.17
C PRO A 68 -10.73 14.76 10.91
N ASP A 69 -9.97 15.05 11.98
CA ASP A 69 -8.55 15.39 11.91
C ASP A 69 -7.70 14.31 11.21
N TYR A 70 -7.95 13.03 11.49
CA TYR A 70 -7.23 11.89 10.90
C TYR A 70 -7.45 11.78 9.37
N ILE A 71 -8.64 12.15 8.87
CA ILE A 71 -8.94 12.21 7.43
C ILE A 71 -8.17 13.36 6.77
N ARG A 72 -8.19 14.55 7.40
CA ARG A 72 -7.47 15.73 6.87
C ARG A 72 -5.95 15.51 6.86
N ASP A 73 -5.43 14.84 7.87
CA ASP A 73 -4.00 14.53 7.96
C ASP A 73 -3.55 13.56 6.87
N PHE A 74 -4.32 12.51 6.59
CA PHE A 74 -4.00 11.60 5.48
C PHE A 74 -4.08 12.27 4.12
N ALA A 75 -5.06 13.14 3.88
CA ALA A 75 -5.13 13.91 2.65
C ALA A 75 -3.84 14.74 2.44
N ARG A 76 -3.29 15.34 3.50
CA ARG A 76 -2.02 16.07 3.45
C ARG A 76 -0.84 15.16 3.14
N ILE A 77 -0.70 14.04 3.87
CA ILE A 77 0.35 13.03 3.63
C ILE A 77 0.31 12.58 2.16
N TRP A 78 -0.89 12.26 1.68
CA TRP A 78 -1.12 11.90 0.30
C TRP A 78 -0.69 13.01 -0.66
N GLN A 79 -1.13 14.25 -0.49
CA GLN A 79 -0.78 15.35 -1.40
C GLN A 79 0.71 15.73 -1.38
N GLU A 80 1.42 15.47 -0.28
CA GLU A 80 2.84 15.79 -0.12
C GLU A 80 3.76 14.78 -0.81
N ALA A 81 3.42 13.50 -0.81
CA ALA A 81 4.27 12.45 -1.38
C ALA A 81 4.34 12.48 -2.92
N ASP A 82 5.39 11.90 -3.50
CA ASP A 82 5.43 11.59 -4.93
C ASP A 82 4.63 10.32 -5.25
N LYS A 83 4.17 10.16 -6.49
CA LYS A 83 3.55 8.93 -6.98
C LYS A 83 4.15 8.47 -8.31
N VAL A 84 4.31 7.16 -8.44
CA VAL A 84 4.67 6.48 -9.68
C VAL A 84 3.59 5.47 -10.01
N VAL A 85 2.93 5.68 -11.16
CA VAL A 85 1.84 4.82 -11.61
C VAL A 85 2.31 3.96 -12.77
N TYR A 86 2.34 2.65 -12.56
CA TYR A 86 2.69 1.68 -13.59
C TYR A 86 1.43 1.33 -14.41
N SER A 87 1.37 1.81 -15.65
CA SER A 87 0.25 1.56 -16.55
C SER A 87 0.57 1.74 -18.03
N THR A 88 0.15 0.75 -18.83
CA THR A 88 0.15 0.83 -20.29
C THR A 88 -1.07 1.55 -20.87
N THR A 89 -2.11 1.78 -20.06
CA THR A 89 -3.41 2.30 -20.53
C THR A 89 -3.79 3.66 -19.95
N LEU A 90 -3.22 4.04 -18.81
CA LEU A 90 -3.41 5.39 -18.25
C LEU A 90 -2.64 6.40 -19.10
N THR A 91 -3.34 7.35 -19.70
CA THR A 91 -2.75 8.34 -20.61
C THR A 91 -2.26 9.59 -19.89
N ALA A 92 -2.95 10.00 -18.82
CA ALA A 92 -2.62 11.18 -18.02
C ALA A 92 -2.85 10.94 -16.53
N ALA A 93 -2.04 11.60 -15.70
CA ALA A 93 -2.22 11.60 -14.25
C ALA A 93 -3.32 12.60 -13.87
N SER A 94 -4.09 12.25 -12.84
CA SER A 94 -5.20 13.05 -12.30
C SER A 94 -4.87 13.74 -10.98
N THR A 95 -3.65 13.54 -10.45
CA THR A 95 -3.19 14.05 -9.15
C THR A 95 -1.83 14.70 -9.31
N ALA A 96 -1.49 15.64 -8.43
CA ALA A 96 -0.19 16.28 -8.42
C ALA A 96 0.93 15.28 -8.11
N LYS A 97 2.19 15.69 -8.38
CA LYS A 97 3.40 14.89 -8.09
C LYS A 97 3.35 13.44 -8.58
N THR A 98 2.68 13.22 -9.71
CA THR A 98 2.45 11.87 -10.25
C THR A 98 3.13 11.71 -11.60
N ARG A 99 4.01 10.72 -11.72
CA ARG A 99 4.56 10.27 -13.00
C ARG A 99 3.98 8.92 -13.40
N ILE A 100 3.78 8.70 -14.70
CA ILE A 100 3.30 7.44 -15.25
C ILE A 100 4.46 6.72 -15.91
N GLU A 101 4.71 5.50 -15.46
CA GLU A 101 5.66 4.57 -16.06
C GLU A 101 4.89 3.47 -16.82
N ARG A 102 5.41 3.04 -17.97
CA ARG A 102 4.72 2.04 -18.79
C ARG A 102 4.87 0.63 -18.27
N THR A 103 6.02 0.33 -17.70
CA THR A 103 6.37 -1.01 -17.23
C THR A 103 7.12 -0.92 -15.90
N PHE A 104 6.94 -1.93 -15.06
CA PHE A 104 7.71 -2.09 -13.85
C PHE A 104 9.09 -2.65 -14.20
N VAL A 105 10.14 -1.88 -13.90
CA VAL A 105 11.53 -2.28 -14.11
C VAL A 105 12.21 -2.35 -12.73
N PRO A 106 12.63 -3.54 -12.26
CA PRO A 106 13.24 -3.70 -10.94
C PRO A 106 14.40 -2.75 -10.66
N ASP A 107 15.30 -2.55 -11.62
CA ASP A 107 16.46 -1.67 -11.46
C ASP A 107 16.07 -0.21 -11.27
N ALA A 108 15.05 0.28 -11.98
CA ALA A 108 14.55 1.65 -11.80
C ALA A 108 14.00 1.88 -10.39
N VAL A 109 13.43 0.84 -9.76
CA VAL A 109 12.96 0.91 -8.37
C VAL A 109 14.13 0.85 -7.38
N ARG A 110 15.18 0.08 -7.67
CA ARG A 110 16.43 0.11 -6.89
C ARG A 110 17.06 1.50 -6.92
N ASP A 111 17.15 2.10 -8.11
CA ASP A 111 17.71 3.44 -8.27
C ASP A 111 16.86 4.48 -7.53
N LEU A 112 15.53 4.42 -7.65
CA LEU A 112 14.62 5.29 -6.91
C LEU A 112 14.83 5.18 -5.39
N ARG A 113 14.94 3.96 -4.87
CA ARG A 113 15.21 3.68 -3.47
C ARG A 113 16.57 4.18 -3.00
N ASN A 114 17.60 4.03 -3.82
CA ASN A 114 18.97 4.47 -3.49
C ASN A 114 19.12 5.99 -3.54
N ALA A 115 18.23 6.69 -4.24
CA ALA A 115 18.23 8.14 -4.39
C ALA A 115 17.55 8.89 -3.23
N THR A 116 16.97 8.19 -2.26
CA THR A 116 16.22 8.81 -1.16
C THR A 116 16.48 8.12 0.19
N ASP A 117 16.36 8.88 1.27
CA ASP A 117 16.33 8.36 2.63
C ASP A 117 14.90 8.06 3.12
N ALA A 118 13.87 8.64 2.47
CA ALA A 118 12.47 8.37 2.76
C ALA A 118 12.05 6.98 2.26
N HIS A 119 11.07 6.37 2.90
CA HIS A 119 10.56 5.07 2.46
C HIS A 119 9.76 5.17 1.15
N ILE A 120 9.66 4.03 0.46
CA ILE A 120 8.82 3.86 -0.71
C ILE A 120 7.75 2.83 -0.38
N SER A 121 6.49 3.21 -0.51
CA SER A 121 5.37 2.28 -0.33
C SER A 121 4.95 1.74 -1.69
N ILE A 122 4.78 0.42 -1.80
CA ILE A 122 4.18 -0.24 -2.96
C ILE A 122 2.87 -0.86 -2.54
N SER A 123 1.79 -0.60 -3.29
CA SER A 123 0.48 -1.19 -3.01
C SER A 123 -0.21 -1.71 -4.27
N GLY A 124 -1.15 -2.63 -4.05
CA GLY A 124 -1.81 -3.38 -5.09
C GLY A 124 -1.07 -4.70 -5.36
N PRO A 125 -1.73 -5.85 -5.17
CA PRO A 125 -1.04 -7.14 -5.12
C PRO A 125 -0.38 -7.54 -6.43
N THR A 126 -0.91 -7.11 -7.59
CA THR A 126 -0.29 -7.40 -8.89
C THR A 126 1.07 -6.74 -9.06
N LEU A 127 1.21 -5.47 -8.63
CA LEU A 127 2.47 -4.74 -8.71
C LEU A 127 3.44 -5.23 -7.62
N ALA A 128 2.95 -5.37 -6.39
CA ALA A 128 3.72 -5.89 -5.27
C ALA A 128 4.28 -7.30 -5.55
N ALA A 129 3.51 -8.16 -6.22
CA ALA A 129 3.98 -9.48 -6.64
C ALA A 129 5.20 -9.42 -7.57
N ALA A 130 5.29 -8.41 -8.45
CA ALA A 130 6.47 -8.23 -9.29
C ALA A 130 7.70 -7.81 -8.46
N ALA A 131 7.52 -6.92 -7.49
CA ALA A 131 8.57 -6.49 -6.57
C ALA A 131 9.03 -7.62 -5.63
N LEU A 132 8.10 -8.41 -5.09
CA LEU A 132 8.38 -9.60 -4.27
C LEU A 132 9.20 -10.63 -5.06
N ARG A 133 8.80 -10.94 -6.31
CA ARG A 133 9.57 -11.86 -7.18
C ARG A 133 10.96 -11.35 -7.52
N ALA A 134 11.14 -10.03 -7.57
CA ALA A 134 12.44 -9.41 -7.82
C ALA A 134 13.30 -9.27 -6.55
N GLY A 135 12.83 -9.76 -5.39
CA GLY A 135 13.54 -9.65 -4.11
C GLY A 135 13.72 -8.21 -3.63
N LEU A 136 12.81 -7.31 -4.02
CA LEU A 136 12.94 -5.87 -3.74
C LEU A 136 12.23 -5.41 -2.47
N VAL A 137 11.18 -6.11 -2.03
CA VAL A 137 10.38 -5.71 -0.87
C VAL A 137 11.13 -6.11 0.38
N GLU A 138 11.50 -5.17 1.25
CA GLU A 138 12.14 -5.46 2.53
C GLU A 138 11.17 -5.66 3.68
N GLU A 139 10.01 -4.98 3.64
CA GLU A 139 8.98 -5.12 4.66
C GLU A 139 7.60 -5.37 4.05
N CYS A 140 6.85 -6.28 4.67
CA CYS A 140 5.41 -6.46 4.45
C CYS A 140 4.65 -5.92 5.66
N ARG A 141 3.79 -4.94 5.46
CA ARG A 141 2.91 -4.34 6.47
C ARG A 141 1.47 -4.75 6.16
N VAL A 142 0.85 -5.48 7.06
CA VAL A 142 -0.45 -6.11 6.83
C VAL A 142 -1.44 -5.66 7.89
N PHE A 143 -2.57 -5.12 7.44
CA PHE A 143 -3.73 -4.85 8.29
C PHE A 143 -4.74 -5.98 8.11
N LEU A 144 -4.64 -6.98 8.99
CA LEU A 144 -5.50 -8.15 8.99
C LEU A 144 -6.86 -7.80 9.58
N ASN A 145 -7.90 -7.85 8.75
CA ASN A 145 -9.27 -7.55 9.14
C ASN A 145 -9.99 -8.82 9.62
N PRO A 146 -10.87 -8.73 10.64
CA PRO A 146 -11.56 -9.87 11.25
C PRO A 146 -12.73 -10.40 10.38
N VAL A 147 -12.47 -10.66 9.10
CA VAL A 147 -13.43 -11.14 8.11
C VAL A 147 -12.81 -12.20 7.21
N ALA A 148 -13.56 -13.21 6.81
CA ALA A 148 -13.19 -14.13 5.74
C ALA A 148 -14.12 -13.92 4.54
N VAL A 149 -13.56 -13.63 3.35
CA VAL A 149 -14.35 -13.27 2.16
C VAL A 149 -14.61 -14.44 1.21
N GLY A 150 -13.95 -15.58 1.46
CA GLY A 150 -14.14 -16.85 0.78
C GLY A 150 -13.52 -16.94 -0.62
N GLY A 151 -12.80 -15.91 -1.07
CA GLY A 151 -12.16 -15.86 -2.38
C GLY A 151 -12.04 -14.46 -2.97
N GLY A 152 -11.09 -14.27 -3.89
CA GLY A 152 -10.88 -13.00 -4.58
C GLY A 152 -9.43 -12.76 -4.94
N LEU A 153 -9.01 -11.50 -4.86
CA LEU A 153 -7.64 -11.09 -5.16
C LEU A 153 -6.74 -11.27 -3.94
N ARG A 154 -5.76 -12.18 -4.01
CA ARG A 154 -4.85 -12.48 -2.89
C ARG A 154 -3.89 -11.33 -2.58
N PHE A 155 -3.52 -11.18 -1.31
CA PHE A 155 -2.50 -10.22 -0.87
C PHE A 155 -1.09 -10.65 -1.27
N LEU A 156 -0.69 -11.90 -0.97
CA LEU A 156 0.58 -12.48 -1.43
C LEU A 156 0.38 -13.24 -2.74
N PRO A 157 1.38 -13.24 -3.65
CA PRO A 157 1.32 -14.03 -4.87
C PRO A 157 1.39 -15.53 -4.60
N ASP A 158 0.65 -16.30 -5.39
CA ASP A 158 0.76 -17.76 -5.37
C ASP A 158 2.15 -18.22 -5.87
N GLY A 159 2.59 -19.39 -5.40
CA GLY A 159 3.79 -20.06 -5.91
C GLY A 159 5.13 -19.43 -5.49
N GLN A 160 5.12 -18.44 -4.60
CA GLN A 160 6.33 -17.85 -4.04
C GLN A 160 6.51 -18.25 -2.57
N GLY A 161 7.57 -19.00 -2.27
CA GLY A 161 7.99 -19.24 -0.89
C GLY A 161 8.69 -17.99 -0.35
N LEU A 162 8.13 -17.39 0.71
CA LEU A 162 8.73 -16.27 1.42
C LEU A 162 9.01 -16.69 2.86
N ARG A 163 10.23 -16.43 3.33
CA ARG A 163 10.53 -16.50 4.76
C ARG A 163 10.39 -15.09 5.34
N LEU A 164 9.62 -14.99 6.41
CA LEU A 164 9.26 -13.73 7.04
C LEU A 164 9.68 -13.75 8.50
N GLU A 165 10.25 -12.65 8.97
CA GLU A 165 10.56 -12.40 10.37
C GLU A 165 9.57 -11.38 10.91
N LEU A 166 8.83 -11.71 11.97
CA LEU A 166 7.93 -10.75 12.63
C LEU A 166 8.77 -9.67 13.30
N LEU A 167 8.53 -8.41 12.92
CA LEU A 167 9.19 -7.24 13.51
C LEU A 167 8.30 -6.50 14.50
N GLU A 168 6.99 -6.49 14.26
CA GLU A 168 6.02 -5.77 15.08
C GLU A 168 4.62 -6.37 14.90
N GLU A 169 3.85 -6.36 15.98
CA GLU A 169 2.43 -6.67 15.98
C GLU A 169 1.67 -5.63 16.83
N HIS A 170 0.46 -5.30 16.40
CA HIS A 170 -0.43 -4.41 17.15
C HIS A 170 -1.89 -4.82 16.93
N THR A 171 -2.67 -4.82 18.02
CA THR A 171 -4.09 -5.18 17.99
C THR A 171 -4.94 -3.95 18.29
N PHE A 172 -5.91 -3.67 17.42
CA PHE A 172 -6.83 -2.53 17.55
C PHE A 172 -8.13 -2.93 18.25
N GLY A 173 -8.87 -1.94 18.77
CA GLY A 173 -10.13 -2.15 19.48
C GLY A 173 -11.23 -2.77 18.60
N ASN A 174 -11.18 -2.55 17.29
CA ASN A 174 -12.12 -3.12 16.31
C ASN A 174 -11.76 -4.54 15.83
N GLY A 175 -10.70 -5.14 16.37
CA GLY A 175 -10.25 -6.48 16.00
C GLY A 175 -9.36 -6.56 14.77
N VAL A 176 -8.99 -5.44 14.14
CA VAL A 176 -7.89 -5.40 13.17
C VAL A 176 -6.59 -5.76 13.88
N VAL A 177 -5.71 -6.49 13.18
CA VAL A 177 -4.36 -6.78 13.65
C VAL A 177 -3.36 -6.25 12.63
N TYR A 178 -2.49 -5.34 13.05
CA TYR A 178 -1.34 -4.92 12.26
C TYR A 178 -0.18 -5.90 12.48
N LEU A 179 0.43 -6.32 11.39
CA LEU A 179 1.62 -7.17 11.40
C LEU A 179 2.67 -6.57 10.47
N ARG A 180 3.87 -6.34 10.99
CA ARG A 180 5.05 -5.93 10.22
C ARG A 180 6.04 -7.08 10.14
N TYR A 181 6.34 -7.50 8.93
CA TYR A 181 7.31 -8.56 8.67
C TYR A 181 8.48 -8.05 7.84
N ARG A 182 9.70 -8.50 8.16
CA ARG A 182 10.85 -8.41 7.26
C ARG A 182 10.87 -9.59 6.31
N THR A 183 11.18 -9.34 5.03
CA THR A 183 11.49 -10.42 4.09
C THR A 183 12.93 -10.90 4.32
N GLN A 184 13.12 -12.22 4.40
CA GLN A 184 14.44 -12.82 4.45
C GLN A 184 14.89 -13.18 3.04
N ALA A 185 16.11 -12.77 2.70
CA ALA A 185 16.79 -13.16 1.45
C ALA A 185 17.22 -14.64 1.49
#